data_AF-A0A8T2X5U9-F1
#
_entry.id   AF-A0A8T2X5U9-F1
#
_cell.length_a   1.000
_cell.length_b   1.000
_cell.length_c   1.000
_cell.angle_alpha   90.00
_cell.angle_beta   90.00
_cell.angle_gamma   90.00
#
_symmetry.space_group_name_H-M   'P 1'
#
loop_
_entity.id
_entity.type
_entity.pdbx_description
1 polymer ?
#
loop_
_entity_poly.entity_id
_entity_poly.type
_entity_poly.pdbx_seq_one_letter_code
_entity_poly.pdbx_strand_id
1 'polypeptide(L)'
;MSGVTGSNVMLQNDENLSQYSVIMLDEAHERTIHTDVLFGLLKKLVKRRPDLRLIVTSATLDSEKFSGYFFKCNIFKIPGRTFPVEILYTKQPESDYLDASLITVLQIHLTEPEGEILLFLTGQEEIDFACQSLYERMKGLGKNVPELIILPVYSALPSEMQSRIFDPAPPGKRKVVVATNIAEASFTIDGIFDVIDPGFVKQNVYNPKQGLDSLVITPISQASAKQRAGRAGPGKCYRIYTEKCIPQ
;
A
#
# COMPACT_ATOMS: atom_id res chain seq x y z
N MET A 1 1.97 14.28 -16.96
CA MET A 1 2.18 12.98 -16.31
C MET A 1 1.64 11.89 -17.22
N SER A 2 2.45 11.37 -18.13
CA SER A 2 2.10 10.19 -18.94
C SER A 2 2.64 8.96 -18.23
N GLY A 3 1.73 8.04 -17.88
CA GLY A 3 2.02 6.85 -17.10
C GLY A 3 3.06 5.92 -17.71
N VAL A 4 3.53 5.03 -16.84
CA VAL A 4 4.65 4.07 -16.93
C VAL A 4 4.79 3.33 -18.27
N THR A 5 3.72 3.18 -19.07
CA THR A 5 3.73 2.60 -20.41
C THR A 5 4.52 3.41 -21.46
N GLY A 6 4.73 4.71 -21.25
CA GLY A 6 5.51 5.56 -22.19
C GLY A 6 7.04 5.43 -22.06
N SER A 7 7.53 5.00 -20.90
CA SER A 7 8.96 5.11 -20.51
C SER A 7 9.90 4.25 -21.35
N ASN A 8 9.49 3.00 -21.65
CA ASN A 8 10.30 2.08 -22.46
C ASN A 8 10.27 2.41 -23.95
N VAL A 9 9.17 3.00 -24.45
CA VAL A 9 9.03 3.41 -25.86
C VAL A 9 9.85 4.68 -26.14
N MET A 10 9.98 5.59 -25.16
CA MET A 10 10.78 6.81 -25.31
C MET A 10 12.28 6.53 -25.45
N LEU A 11 12.82 5.61 -24.65
CA LEU A 11 14.23 5.21 -24.73
C LEU A 11 14.56 4.45 -26.02
N GLN A 12 13.59 3.76 -26.63
CA GLN A 12 13.75 3.14 -27.95
C GLN A 12 13.85 4.14 -29.09
N ASN A 13 13.29 5.35 -28.92
CA ASN A 13 13.29 6.40 -29.94
C ASN A 13 14.37 7.47 -29.72
N ASP A 14 14.76 7.74 -28.46
CA ASP A 14 15.84 8.66 -28.11
C ASP A 14 16.62 8.15 -26.88
N GLU A 15 17.78 7.53 -27.12
CA GLU A 15 18.68 7.06 -26.06
C GLU A 15 19.20 8.18 -25.15
N ASN A 16 19.16 9.45 -25.59
CA ASN A 16 19.65 10.59 -24.82
C ASN A 16 18.56 11.27 -23.99
N LEU A 17 17.30 10.90 -24.17
CA LEU A 17 16.15 11.55 -23.53
C LEU A 17 16.27 13.08 -23.61
N SER A 18 16.59 13.58 -24.81
CA SER A 18 17.01 14.97 -25.09
C SER A 18 15.94 16.00 -24.74
N GLN A 19 14.67 15.57 -24.74
CA GLN A 19 13.51 16.38 -24.36
C GLN A 19 13.44 16.67 -22.85
N TYR A 20 14.22 15.97 -22.03
CA TYR A 20 14.18 16.08 -20.57
C TYR A 20 15.49 16.64 -20.03
N SER A 21 15.37 17.61 -19.12
CA SER A 21 16.48 18.14 -18.30
C SER A 21 16.50 17.55 -16.89
N VAL A 22 15.35 17.04 -16.41
CA VAL A 22 15.20 16.39 -15.11
C VAL A 22 14.32 15.15 -15.27
N ILE A 23 14.74 14.04 -14.67
CA ILE A 23 13.96 12.81 -14.58
C ILE A 23 13.79 12.48 -13.10
N MET A 24 12.56 12.16 -12.71
CA MET A 24 12.22 11.70 -11.37
C MET A 24 11.70 10.27 -11.46
N LEU A 25 12.36 9.36 -10.75
CA LEU A 25 11.91 7.98 -10.55
C LEU A 25 11.27 7.89 -9.18
N ASP A 26 9.95 7.75 -9.17
CA ASP A 26 9.18 7.64 -7.94
C ASP A 26 8.99 6.19 -7.49
N GLU A 27 8.74 6.01 -6.20
CA GLU A 27 8.50 4.71 -5.57
C GLU A 27 9.55 3.64 -5.90
N ALA A 28 10.82 4.02 -5.89
CA ALA A 28 11.97 3.14 -6.14
C ALA A 28 12.00 1.89 -5.24
N HIS A 29 11.28 1.91 -4.12
CA HIS A 29 11.16 0.82 -3.18
C HIS A 29 10.29 -0.35 -3.67
N GLU A 30 9.38 -0.14 -4.64
CA GLU A 30 8.56 -1.22 -5.22
C GLU A 30 9.37 -2.18 -6.11
N ARG A 31 10.57 -1.77 -6.55
CA ARG A 31 11.50 -2.60 -7.34
C ARG A 31 10.85 -3.32 -8.54
N THR A 32 9.98 -2.61 -9.26
CA THR A 32 9.39 -3.15 -10.49
C THR A 32 10.46 -3.39 -11.55
N ILE A 33 10.21 -4.35 -12.46
CA ILE A 33 11.11 -4.65 -13.58
C ILE A 33 11.41 -3.39 -14.42
N HIS A 34 10.38 -2.58 -14.67
CA HIS A 34 10.54 -1.34 -15.43
C HIS A 34 11.46 -0.35 -14.71
N THR A 35 11.26 -0.13 -13.41
CA THR A 35 12.09 0.78 -12.61
C THR A 35 13.53 0.30 -12.54
N ASP A 36 13.76 -1.01 -12.39
CA ASP A 36 15.11 -1.60 -12.34
C ASP A 36 15.86 -1.48 -13.67
N VAL A 37 15.17 -1.70 -14.80
CA VAL A 37 15.71 -1.45 -16.14
C VAL A 37 16.06 0.03 -16.31
N LEU A 38 15.17 0.93 -15.89
CA LEU A 38 15.38 2.38 -15.93
C LEU A 38 16.59 2.79 -15.09
N PHE A 39 16.82 2.22 -13.90
CA PHE A 39 18.01 2.51 -13.10
C PHE A 39 19.30 2.19 -13.86
N GLY A 40 19.35 1.05 -14.54
CA GLY A 40 20.52 0.65 -15.33
C GLY A 40 20.79 1.59 -16.50
N LEU A 41 19.75 1.99 -17.23
CA LEU A 41 19.86 2.89 -18.37
C LEU A 41 20.22 4.32 -17.94
N LEU A 42 19.52 4.85 -16.93
CA LEU A 42 19.72 6.21 -16.44
C LEU A 42 21.08 6.37 -15.73
N LYS A 43 21.59 5.34 -15.05
CA LYS A 43 22.95 5.36 -14.48
C LYS A 43 24.02 5.56 -15.56
N LYS A 44 23.86 4.96 -16.74
CA LYS A 44 24.76 5.19 -17.87
C LYS A 44 24.53 6.57 -18.50
N LEU A 45 23.27 6.98 -18.63
CA LEU A 45 22.91 8.25 -19.25
C LEU A 45 23.42 9.46 -18.45
N VAL A 46 23.27 9.47 -17.13
CA VAL A 46 23.74 10.56 -16.25
C VAL A 46 25.26 10.76 -16.34
N LYS A 47 26.04 9.70 -16.65
CA LYS A 47 27.48 9.86 -16.94
C LYS A 47 27.74 10.55 -18.28
N ARG A 48 26.91 10.29 -19.29
CA ARG A 48 27.06 10.84 -20.65
C ARG A 48 26.49 12.26 -20.77
N ARG A 49 25.43 12.55 -20.01
CA ARG A 49 24.72 13.82 -19.95
C ARG A 49 24.84 14.47 -18.58
N PRO A 50 25.93 15.24 -18.32
CA PRO A 50 26.13 15.92 -17.04
C PRO A 50 25.10 17.04 -16.79
N ASP A 51 24.38 17.47 -17.83
CA ASP A 51 23.29 18.44 -17.75
C ASP A 51 21.95 17.82 -17.28
N LEU A 52 21.80 16.49 -17.37
CA LEU A 52 20.61 15.77 -16.94
C LEU A 52 20.62 15.55 -15.43
N ARG A 53 19.55 15.97 -14.74
CA ARG A 53 19.36 15.70 -13.31
C ARG A 53 18.48 14.47 -13.10
N LEU A 54 18.92 13.56 -12.24
CA LEU A 54 18.15 12.39 -11.84
C LEU A 54 17.77 12.52 -10.36
N ILE A 55 16.47 12.40 -10.06
CA ILE A 55 15.92 12.33 -8.71
C ILE A 55 15.34 10.93 -8.55
N VAL A 56 15.68 10.25 -7.46
CA VAL A 56 15.12 8.94 -7.09
C VAL A 56 14.45 9.11 -5.74
N THR A 57 13.14 8.88 -5.68
CA THR A 57 12.35 8.92 -4.44
C THR A 57 11.99 7.52 -3.97
N SER A 58 12.02 7.33 -2.65
CA SER A 58 11.77 6.05 -1.98
C SER A 58 11.18 6.33 -0.60
N ALA A 59 10.14 5.57 -0.22
CA ALA A 59 9.56 5.63 1.12
C ALA A 59 10.29 4.75 2.16
N THR A 60 11.28 3.94 1.73
CA THR A 60 12.01 3.02 2.63
C THR A 60 13.38 3.55 3.05
N LEU A 61 13.89 3.06 4.19
CA LEU A 61 15.17 3.47 4.79
C LEU A 61 16.41 2.97 4.02
N ASP A 62 16.25 2.28 2.89
CA ASP A 62 17.36 1.71 2.12
C ASP A 62 18.04 2.70 1.15
N SER A 63 18.00 4.00 1.50
CA SER A 63 18.57 5.09 0.69
C SER A 63 20.08 4.94 0.46
N GLU A 64 20.77 4.26 1.38
CA GLU A 64 22.21 3.96 1.32
C GLU A 64 22.55 3.10 0.09
N LYS A 65 21.77 2.05 -0.20
CA LYS A 65 22.00 1.19 -1.36
C LYS A 65 21.81 1.94 -2.67
N PHE A 66 20.78 2.79 -2.76
CA PHE A 66 20.57 3.63 -3.93
C PHE A 66 21.70 4.64 -4.10
N SER A 67 22.13 5.30 -3.02
CA SER A 67 23.28 6.21 -3.06
C SER A 67 24.53 5.49 -3.55
N GLY A 68 24.88 4.34 -2.97
CA GLY A 68 26.00 3.51 -3.41
C GLY A 68 25.92 3.10 -4.88
N TYR A 69 24.71 2.72 -5.35
CA TYR A 69 24.48 2.39 -6.75
C TYR A 69 24.68 3.60 -7.69
N PHE A 70 24.21 4.78 -7.30
CA PHE A 70 24.32 6.04 -8.05
C PHE A 70 25.52 6.90 -7.63
N PHE A 71 26.71 6.29 -7.63
CA PHE A 71 27.99 7.00 -7.43
C PHE A 71 28.14 7.75 -6.09
N LYS A 72 27.55 7.23 -5.01
CA LYS A 72 27.48 7.86 -3.69
C LYS A 72 26.81 9.24 -3.74
N CYS A 73 25.69 9.34 -4.44
CA CYS A 73 24.93 10.58 -4.54
C CYS A 73 24.39 11.04 -3.17
N ASN A 74 24.10 12.35 -3.07
CA ASN A 74 23.57 12.95 -1.86
C ASN A 74 22.19 12.37 -1.52
N ILE A 75 22.00 12.00 -0.26
CA ILE A 75 20.72 11.53 0.26
C ILE A 75 20.03 12.69 0.95
N PHE A 76 18.85 13.07 0.46
CA PHE A 76 17.99 14.04 1.12
C PHE A 76 16.87 13.30 1.86
N LYS A 77 16.87 13.37 3.18
CA LYS A 77 15.84 12.74 4.03
C LYS A 77 14.82 13.79 4.43
N ILE A 78 13.57 13.59 4.02
CA ILE A 78 12.45 14.39 4.52
C ILE A 78 12.01 13.75 5.84
N PRO A 79 12.07 14.47 6.98
CA PRO A 79 11.57 13.93 8.24
C PRO A 79 10.06 13.69 8.11
N GLY A 80 9.65 12.43 8.23
CA GLY A 80 8.24 12.07 8.22
C GLY A 80 7.52 12.68 9.42
N ARG A 81 6.29 13.15 9.21
CA ARG A 81 5.35 13.42 10.29
C ARG A 81 4.58 12.14 10.58
N THR A 82 5.22 11.20 11.28
CA THR A 82 4.55 9.99 11.75
C THR A 82 3.96 10.27 13.13
N PHE A 83 2.66 10.05 13.28
CA PHE A 83 2.04 10.00 14.59
C PHE A 83 2.39 8.68 15.27
N PRO A 84 2.45 8.63 16.62
CA PRO A 84 2.63 7.36 17.31
C PRO A 84 1.41 6.46 17.02
N VAL A 85 1.66 5.31 16.41
CA VAL A 85 0.65 4.27 16.14
C VAL A 85 0.85 3.14 17.14
N GLU A 86 -0.20 2.78 17.89
CA GLU A 86 -0.19 1.62 18.77
C GLU A 86 -0.33 0.34 17.94
N ILE A 87 0.63 -0.57 18.05
CA ILE A 87 0.61 -1.85 17.33
C ILE A 87 0.06 -2.95 18.24
N LEU A 88 -1.01 -3.58 17.80
CA LEU A 88 -1.69 -4.68 18.49
C LEU A 88 -1.53 -5.96 17.67
N TYR A 89 -1.29 -7.08 18.34
CA TYR A 89 -1.12 -8.39 17.71
C TYR A 89 -2.14 -9.38 18.26
N THR A 90 -2.55 -10.35 17.44
CA THR A 90 -3.28 -11.50 17.95
C THR A 90 -2.38 -12.34 18.87
N LYS A 91 -2.99 -12.95 19.89
CA LYS A 91 -2.28 -13.79 20.85
C LYS A 91 -1.86 -15.15 20.25
N GLN A 92 -2.62 -15.63 19.28
CA GLN A 92 -2.41 -16.91 18.60
C GLN A 92 -2.56 -16.71 17.09
N PRO A 93 -1.97 -17.59 16.26
CA PRO A 93 -2.18 -17.57 14.82
C PRO A 93 -3.66 -17.79 14.48
N GLU A 94 -4.22 -16.94 13.61
CA GLU A 94 -5.59 -17.07 13.12
C GLU A 94 -5.62 -17.93 11.86
N SER A 95 -6.44 -18.98 11.84
CA SER A 95 -6.59 -19.86 10.67
C SER A 95 -7.44 -19.22 9.58
N ASP A 96 -8.43 -18.42 9.97
CA ASP A 96 -9.28 -17.63 9.08
C ASP A 96 -9.05 -16.15 9.34
N TYR A 97 -8.02 -15.59 8.69
CA TYR A 97 -7.70 -14.17 8.85
C TYR A 97 -8.83 -13.28 8.33
N LEU A 98 -9.65 -13.74 7.38
CA LEU A 98 -10.70 -12.94 6.78
C LEU A 98 -11.81 -12.73 7.81
N ASP A 99 -12.33 -13.80 8.41
CA ASP A 99 -13.35 -13.68 9.45
C ASP A 99 -12.84 -12.90 10.67
N ALA A 100 -11.63 -13.19 11.14
CA ALA A 100 -11.01 -12.46 12.24
C ALA A 100 -10.88 -10.95 11.95
N SER A 101 -10.56 -10.59 10.70
CA SER A 101 -10.53 -9.19 10.26
C SER A 101 -11.91 -8.53 10.29
N LEU A 102 -12.94 -9.23 9.81
CA LEU A 102 -14.31 -8.70 9.83
C LEU A 102 -14.84 -8.51 11.26
N ILE A 103 -14.55 -9.46 12.16
CA ILE A 103 -14.86 -9.33 13.59
C ILE A 103 -14.15 -8.11 14.18
N THR A 104 -12.87 -7.93 13.84
CA THR A 104 -12.08 -6.78 14.30
C THR A 104 -12.65 -5.45 13.81
N VAL A 105 -13.08 -5.35 12.55
CA VAL A 105 -13.78 -4.16 12.01
C VAL A 105 -15.01 -3.83 12.86
N LEU A 106 -15.85 -4.83 13.14
CA LEU A 106 -17.09 -4.63 13.88
C LEU A 106 -16.82 -4.26 15.35
N GLN A 107 -15.82 -4.89 15.97
CA GLN A 107 -15.42 -4.56 17.33
C GLN A 107 -14.96 -3.10 17.40
N ILE A 108 -14.05 -2.69 16.51
CA ILE A 108 -13.57 -1.31 16.43
C ILE A 108 -14.75 -0.35 16.25
N HIS A 109 -15.64 -0.63 15.31
CA HIS A 109 -16.84 0.18 15.04
C HIS A 109 -17.72 0.40 16.28
N LEU A 110 -17.78 -0.58 17.18
CA LEU A 110 -18.62 -0.54 18.37
C LEU A 110 -17.93 0.04 19.61
N THR A 111 -16.61 -0.13 19.75
CA THR A 111 -15.90 0.16 21.01
C THR A 111 -14.89 1.32 20.93
N GLU A 112 -14.33 1.58 19.75
CA GLU A 112 -13.31 2.61 19.56
C GLU A 112 -13.93 3.98 19.26
N PRO A 113 -13.24 5.10 19.58
CA PRO A 113 -13.73 6.46 19.34
C PRO A 113 -13.81 6.80 17.84
N GLU A 114 -14.34 7.97 17.48
CA GLU A 114 -14.45 8.40 16.08
C GLU A 114 -13.12 8.28 15.32
N GLY A 115 -13.21 7.76 14.09
CA GLY A 115 -12.07 7.47 13.24
C GLY A 115 -12.47 6.49 12.15
N GLU A 116 -11.85 6.62 10.97
CA GLU A 116 -12.11 5.71 9.86
C GLU A 116 -11.19 4.48 9.94
N ILE A 117 -11.67 3.38 9.38
CA ILE A 117 -11.01 2.08 9.41
C ILE A 117 -10.43 1.78 8.02
N LEU A 118 -9.20 1.29 7.95
CA LEU A 118 -8.60 0.74 6.75
C LEU A 118 -8.30 -0.75 6.95
N LEU A 119 -8.96 -1.61 6.18
CA LEU A 119 -8.73 -3.05 6.17
C LEU A 119 -7.97 -3.46 4.90
N PHE A 120 -6.82 -4.11 5.07
CA PHE A 120 -6.07 -4.69 3.96
C PHE A 120 -6.53 -6.11 3.64
N LEU A 121 -6.84 -6.41 2.37
CA LEU A 121 -7.14 -7.75 1.85
C LEU A 121 -6.37 -8.02 0.54
N THR A 122 -6.39 -9.25 0.05
CA THR A 122 -5.45 -9.67 -1.01
C THR A 122 -5.94 -9.43 -2.43
N GLY A 123 -7.25 -9.31 -2.65
CA GLY A 123 -7.80 -9.13 -3.99
C GLY A 123 -9.31 -8.87 -4.03
N GLN A 124 -9.82 -8.65 -5.25
CA GLN A 124 -11.21 -8.26 -5.49
C GLN A 124 -12.23 -9.24 -4.88
N GLU A 125 -12.09 -10.54 -5.13
CA GLU A 125 -13.06 -11.54 -4.63
C GLU A 125 -13.19 -11.53 -3.10
N GLU A 126 -12.06 -11.44 -2.39
CA GLU A 126 -12.05 -11.31 -0.93
C GLU A 126 -12.67 -9.99 -0.46
N ILE A 127 -12.38 -8.89 -1.16
CA ILE A 127 -12.90 -7.55 -0.83
C ILE A 127 -14.41 -7.51 -1.02
N ASP A 128 -14.93 -8.00 -2.14
CA ASP A 128 -16.36 -7.99 -2.43
C ASP A 128 -17.11 -8.88 -1.41
N PHE A 129 -16.56 -10.05 -1.07
CA PHE A 129 -17.09 -10.93 -0.03
C PHE A 129 -17.07 -10.26 1.36
N ALA A 130 -15.96 -9.62 1.72
CA ALA A 130 -15.82 -8.90 2.99
C ALA A 130 -16.84 -7.75 3.09
N CYS A 131 -17.01 -6.97 2.02
CA CYS A 131 -17.97 -5.89 1.98
C CYS A 131 -19.41 -6.39 2.20
N GLN A 132 -19.79 -7.46 1.50
CA GLN A 132 -21.10 -8.08 1.65
C GLN A 132 -21.31 -8.62 3.06
N SER A 133 -20.31 -9.32 3.61
CA SER A 133 -20.37 -9.91 4.94
C SER A 133 -20.49 -8.84 6.04
N LEU A 134 -19.75 -7.73 5.93
CA LEU A 134 -19.87 -6.59 6.85
C LEU A 134 -21.25 -5.97 6.76
N TYR A 135 -21.79 -5.78 5.55
CA TYR A 135 -23.11 -5.21 5.34
C TYR A 135 -24.22 -6.07 5.96
N GLU A 136 -24.14 -7.39 5.82
CA GLU A 136 -25.08 -8.33 6.43
C GLU A 136 -24.99 -8.35 7.96
N ARG A 137 -23.77 -8.38 8.51
CA ARG A 137 -23.55 -8.33 9.97
C ARG A 137 -24.06 -7.02 10.57
N MET A 138 -23.83 -5.89 9.90
CA MET A 138 -24.33 -4.58 10.32
C MET A 138 -25.86 -4.53 10.35
N LYS A 139 -26.56 -5.16 9.39
CA LYS A 139 -28.03 -5.27 9.43
C LYS A 139 -28.52 -6.05 10.66
N GLY A 140 -27.76 -7.05 11.10
CA GLY A 140 -28.09 -7.86 12.28
C GLY A 140 -27.97 -7.13 13.62
N LEU A 141 -27.12 -6.09 13.71
CA LEU A 141 -26.85 -5.36 14.95
C LEU A 141 -27.97 -4.39 15.37
N GLY A 142 -28.96 -4.14 14.51
CA GLY A 142 -30.13 -3.30 14.80
C GLY A 142 -29.88 -1.80 14.68
N LYS A 143 -30.89 -0.99 15.02
CA LYS A 143 -30.91 0.47 14.76
C LYS A 143 -30.14 1.34 15.77
N ASN A 144 -29.64 0.76 16.86
CA ASN A 144 -28.95 1.50 17.93
C ASN A 144 -27.44 1.66 17.68
N VAL A 145 -26.93 1.10 16.57
CA VAL A 145 -25.52 1.16 16.20
C VAL A 145 -25.32 2.23 15.14
N PRO A 146 -24.25 3.05 15.22
CA PRO A 146 -23.87 3.98 14.16
C PRO A 146 -23.78 3.29 12.80
N GLU A 147 -24.13 4.00 11.73
CA GLU A 147 -24.02 3.45 10.39
C GLU A 147 -22.55 3.26 9.99
N LEU A 148 -22.23 2.12 9.38
CA LEU A 148 -20.92 1.82 8.84
C LEU A 148 -20.97 1.91 7.31
N ILE A 149 -20.24 2.87 6.74
CA ILE A 149 -20.09 3.08 5.30
C ILE A 149 -18.94 2.18 4.83
N ILE A 150 -19.24 1.20 3.99
CA ILE A 150 -18.26 0.21 3.50
C ILE A 150 -17.88 0.55 2.07
N LEU A 151 -16.59 0.77 1.80
CA LEU A 151 -16.07 1.15 0.48
C LEU A 151 -14.94 0.22 0.03
N PRO A 152 -15.08 -0.51 -1.09
CA PRO A 152 -14.02 -1.32 -1.65
C PRO A 152 -13.03 -0.50 -2.48
N VAL A 153 -11.74 -0.88 -2.48
CA VAL A 153 -10.72 -0.29 -3.38
C VAL A 153 -9.73 -1.34 -3.87
N TYR A 154 -9.65 -1.49 -5.18
CA TYR A 154 -8.68 -2.36 -5.86
C TYR A 154 -8.42 -1.82 -7.27
N SER A 155 -7.32 -2.24 -7.89
CA SER A 155 -6.80 -1.64 -9.12
C SER A 155 -7.76 -1.66 -10.32
N ALA A 156 -8.68 -2.61 -10.39
CA ALA A 156 -9.68 -2.71 -11.48
C ALA A 156 -10.94 -1.84 -11.27
N LEU A 157 -11.09 -1.21 -10.11
CA LEU A 157 -12.27 -0.41 -9.78
C LEU A 157 -12.30 0.89 -10.60
N PRO A 158 -13.46 1.34 -11.13
CA PRO A 158 -13.55 2.61 -11.86
C PRO A 158 -13.12 3.81 -11.02
N SER A 159 -12.47 4.80 -11.65
CA SER A 159 -11.91 5.98 -10.96
C SER A 159 -12.94 6.78 -10.17
N GLU A 160 -14.19 6.86 -10.65
CA GLU A 160 -15.29 7.54 -9.94
C GLU A 160 -15.59 6.85 -8.61
N MET A 161 -15.58 5.52 -8.58
CA MET A 161 -15.80 4.73 -7.37
C MET A 161 -14.60 4.80 -6.43
N GLN A 162 -13.38 4.80 -6.96
CA GLN A 162 -12.17 5.03 -6.15
C GLN A 162 -12.19 6.39 -5.48
N SER A 163 -12.70 7.44 -6.14
CA SER A 163 -12.71 8.80 -5.60
C SER A 163 -13.56 8.95 -4.33
N ARG A 164 -14.60 8.11 -4.18
CA ARG A 164 -15.50 8.12 -3.02
C ARG A 164 -14.80 7.82 -1.69
N ILE A 165 -13.62 7.20 -1.70
CA ILE A 165 -12.89 6.92 -0.47
C ILE A 165 -12.28 8.17 0.16
N PHE A 166 -12.12 9.24 -0.62
CA PHE A 166 -11.60 10.52 -0.14
C PHE A 166 -12.68 11.40 0.50
N ASP A 167 -13.95 11.07 0.29
CA ASP A 167 -15.04 11.80 0.94
C ASP A 167 -15.05 11.47 2.45
N PRO A 168 -15.07 12.49 3.33
CA PRO A 168 -15.08 12.25 4.76
C PRO A 168 -16.39 11.58 5.19
N ALA A 169 -16.30 10.71 6.20
CA ALA A 169 -17.50 10.14 6.82
C ALA A 169 -18.43 11.26 7.37
N PRO A 170 -19.75 11.21 7.11
CA PRO A 170 -20.70 12.12 7.73
C PRO A 170 -20.70 11.98 9.27
N PRO A 171 -21.03 13.05 10.02
CA PRO A 171 -21.07 13.00 11.48
C PRO A 171 -21.95 11.87 12.02
N GLY A 172 -21.46 11.16 13.03
CA GLY A 172 -22.16 10.01 13.64
C GLY A 172 -22.17 8.73 12.78
N LYS A 173 -21.41 8.71 11.68
CA LYS A 173 -21.16 7.49 10.88
C LYS A 173 -19.67 7.19 10.88
N ARG A 174 -19.34 5.91 10.70
CA ARG A 174 -17.95 5.47 10.48
C ARG A 174 -17.78 4.96 9.07
N LYS A 175 -16.62 5.19 8.48
CA LYS A 175 -16.23 4.65 7.17
C LYS A 175 -15.21 3.53 7.37
N VAL A 176 -15.41 2.43 6.68
CA VAL A 176 -14.41 1.38 6.51
C VAL A 176 -14.05 1.26 5.04
N VAL A 177 -12.76 1.44 4.75
CA VAL A 177 -12.20 1.22 3.42
C VAL A 177 -11.55 -0.16 3.41
N VAL A 178 -11.99 -1.02 2.50
CA VAL A 178 -11.47 -2.37 2.32
C VAL A 178 -10.63 -2.38 1.05
N ALA A 179 -9.31 -2.49 1.19
CA ALA A 179 -8.37 -2.21 0.11
C ALA A 179 -7.33 -3.31 -0.10
N THR A 180 -6.81 -3.41 -1.33
CA THR A 180 -5.56 -4.15 -1.57
C THR A 180 -4.34 -3.32 -1.17
N ASN A 181 -3.13 -3.81 -1.47
CA ASN A 181 -1.88 -3.09 -1.30
C ASN A 181 -1.79 -1.76 -2.09
N ILE A 182 -2.78 -1.42 -2.93
CA ILE A 182 -2.87 -0.08 -3.54
C ILE A 182 -2.97 1.02 -2.46
N ALA A 183 -3.56 0.73 -1.30
CA ALA A 183 -3.59 1.65 -0.17
C ALA A 183 -2.26 1.74 0.61
N GLU A 184 -1.28 0.88 0.29
CA GLU A 184 0.03 0.87 0.96
C GLU A 184 0.90 2.03 0.52
N ALA A 185 0.85 2.41 -0.77
CA ALA A 185 1.66 3.48 -1.37
C ALA A 185 0.80 4.52 -2.12
N SER A 186 -0.16 4.07 -2.95
CA SER A 186 -0.70 4.87 -4.05
C SER A 186 -1.71 5.96 -3.69
N PHE A 187 -2.25 5.98 -2.47
CA PHE A 187 -3.13 7.06 -2.02
C PHE A 187 -3.08 7.25 -0.50
N THR A 188 -3.42 8.45 -0.05
CA THR A 188 -3.56 8.79 1.37
C THR A 188 -5.02 9.15 1.62
N ILE A 189 -5.67 8.40 2.51
CA ILE A 189 -7.03 8.70 2.95
C ILE A 189 -6.90 9.44 4.29
N ASP A 190 -7.34 10.69 4.31
CA ASP A 190 -7.35 11.46 5.55
C ASP A 190 -8.41 10.90 6.51
N GLY A 191 -8.06 10.80 7.80
CA GLY A 191 -9.00 10.33 8.83
C GLY A 191 -8.96 8.84 9.15
N ILE A 192 -8.02 8.08 8.57
CA ILE A 192 -7.76 6.69 9.02
C ILE A 192 -7.06 6.72 10.39
N PHE A 193 -7.73 6.19 11.41
CA PHE A 193 -7.15 6.03 12.75
C PHE A 193 -6.92 4.55 13.08
N ASP A 194 -7.71 3.65 12.51
CA ASP A 194 -7.60 2.21 12.78
C ASP A 194 -7.23 1.46 11.50
N VAL A 195 -6.07 0.81 11.51
CA VAL A 195 -5.63 -0.08 10.42
C VAL A 195 -5.76 -1.53 10.86
N ILE A 196 -6.31 -2.38 10.00
CA ILE A 196 -6.37 -3.82 10.20
C ILE A 196 -5.51 -4.48 9.13
N ASP A 197 -4.45 -5.17 9.57
CA ASP A 197 -3.46 -5.79 8.70
C ASP A 197 -3.42 -7.31 8.92
N PRO A 198 -4.01 -8.09 8.00
CA PRO A 198 -3.92 -9.55 8.05
C PRO A 198 -2.54 -10.11 7.72
N GLY A 199 -1.62 -9.28 7.19
CA GLY A 199 -0.26 -9.71 6.90
C GLY A 199 -0.07 -10.46 5.58
N PHE A 200 -1.05 -10.39 4.66
CA PHE A 200 -0.97 -11.04 3.35
C PHE A 200 -1.04 -10.05 2.19
N VAL A 201 -0.46 -10.46 1.06
CA VAL A 201 -0.53 -9.79 -0.24
C VAL A 201 -0.56 -10.81 -1.37
N LYS A 202 -1.27 -10.50 -2.45
CA LYS A 202 -1.24 -11.28 -3.69
C LYS A 202 -0.19 -10.69 -4.61
N GLN A 203 0.86 -11.45 -4.91
CA GLN A 203 1.95 -11.01 -5.77
C GLN A 203 2.27 -12.05 -6.84
N ASN A 204 2.83 -11.59 -7.95
CA ASN A 204 3.24 -12.46 -9.04
C ASN A 204 4.58 -13.12 -8.68
N VAL A 205 4.61 -14.45 -8.65
CA VAL A 205 5.80 -15.25 -8.36
C VAL A 205 6.13 -16.09 -9.59
N TYR A 206 7.37 -15.92 -10.07
CA TYR A 206 7.91 -16.69 -11.19
C TYR A 206 8.47 -18.04 -10.70
N ASN A 207 7.99 -19.13 -11.29
CA ASN A 207 8.56 -20.46 -11.06
C ASN A 207 9.58 -20.80 -12.16
N PRO A 208 10.90 -20.75 -11.88
CA PRO A 208 11.92 -20.96 -12.90
C PRO A 208 11.96 -22.39 -13.44
N LYS A 209 11.44 -23.38 -12.70
CA LYS A 209 11.40 -24.77 -13.16
C LYS A 209 10.31 -25.01 -14.19
N GLN A 210 9.21 -24.25 -14.11
CA GLN A 210 8.07 -24.37 -15.01
C GLN A 210 8.06 -23.27 -16.08
N GLY A 211 8.83 -22.20 -15.91
CA GLY A 211 8.87 -21.06 -16.83
C GLY A 211 7.55 -20.28 -16.83
N LEU A 212 6.82 -20.29 -15.71
CA LEU A 212 5.49 -19.70 -15.60
C LEU A 212 5.42 -18.72 -14.44
N ASP A 213 4.72 -17.63 -14.69
CA ASP A 213 4.30 -16.65 -13.69
C ASP A 213 2.97 -17.09 -13.04
N SER A 214 2.86 -16.94 -11.73
CA SER A 214 1.68 -17.31 -10.96
C SER A 214 1.37 -16.27 -9.89
N LEU A 215 0.11 -15.85 -9.81
CA LEU A 215 -0.37 -14.97 -8.74
C LEU A 215 -0.67 -15.81 -7.50
N VAL A 216 0.14 -15.65 -6.46
CA VAL A 216 0.02 -16.39 -5.20
C VAL A 216 -0.14 -15.43 -4.03
N ILE A 217 -0.91 -15.86 -3.04
CA ILE A 217 -1.03 -15.16 -1.76
C ILE A 217 0.19 -15.52 -0.91
N THR A 218 0.86 -14.51 -0.38
CA THR A 218 2.08 -14.65 0.42
C THR A 218 2.08 -13.69 1.60
N PRO A 219 2.81 -14.00 2.68
CA PRO A 219 3.04 -13.06 3.77
C PRO A 219 3.72 -11.78 3.28
N ILE A 220 3.38 -10.66 3.89
CA ILE A 220 4.00 -9.36 3.57
C ILE A 220 5.41 -9.24 4.15
N SER A 221 6.19 -8.33 3.56
CA SER A 221 7.49 -7.95 4.10
C SER A 221 7.36 -7.12 5.37
N GLN A 222 8.41 -7.06 6.19
CA GLN A 222 8.46 -6.14 7.34
C GLN A 222 8.32 -4.67 6.92
N ALA A 223 8.87 -4.29 5.76
CA ALA A 223 8.74 -2.94 5.21
C ALA A 223 7.27 -2.61 4.90
N SER A 224 6.56 -3.53 4.25
CA SER A 224 5.13 -3.41 3.98
C SER A 224 4.30 -3.33 5.26
N ALA A 225 4.58 -4.18 6.26
CA ALA A 225 3.90 -4.13 7.55
C ALA A 225 4.07 -2.77 8.26
N LYS A 226 5.23 -2.12 8.09
CA LYS A 226 5.50 -0.77 8.61
C LYS A 226 4.75 0.30 7.80
N GLN A 227 4.72 0.20 6.48
CA GLN A 227 3.98 1.14 5.62
C GLN A 227 2.48 1.08 5.87
N ARG A 228 1.90 -0.12 5.97
CA ARG A 228 0.49 -0.34 6.32
C ARG A 228 0.15 0.28 7.67
N ALA A 229 0.95 0.02 8.71
CA ALA A 229 0.76 0.63 10.01
C ALA A 229 0.86 2.17 9.97
N GLY A 230 1.75 2.71 9.13
CA GLY A 230 1.92 4.15 8.93
C GLY A 230 0.75 4.84 8.22
N ARG A 231 -0.25 4.09 7.73
CA ARG A 231 -1.51 4.66 7.21
C ARG A 231 -2.48 5.06 8.33
N ALA A 232 -2.28 4.58 9.55
CA ALA A 232 -2.97 5.12 10.71
C ALA A 232 -2.35 6.48 11.09
N GLY A 233 -3.22 7.46 11.41
CA GLY A 233 -2.84 8.68 12.13
C GLY A 233 -2.42 8.38 13.58
N PRO A 234 -2.72 9.26 14.56
CA PRO A 234 -2.49 8.95 15.98
C PRO A 234 -3.54 7.94 16.46
N GLY A 235 -3.38 6.69 16.06
CA GLY A 235 -4.36 5.62 16.28
C GLY A 235 -3.70 4.24 16.41
N LYS A 236 -4.41 3.20 15.95
CA LYS A 236 -4.07 1.80 16.22
C LYS A 236 -3.89 1.00 14.93
N CYS A 237 -2.99 0.04 14.96
CA CYS A 237 -2.82 -0.96 13.90
C CYS A 237 -2.98 -2.35 14.49
N TYR A 238 -4.02 -3.06 14.07
CA TYR A 238 -4.39 -4.40 14.51
C TYR A 238 -3.85 -5.42 13.51
N ARG A 239 -2.82 -6.16 13.93
CA ARG A 239 -2.19 -7.21 13.13
C ARG A 239 -2.83 -8.56 13.46
N ILE A 240 -3.41 -9.21 12.45
CA ILE A 240 -4.11 -10.51 12.59
C ILE A 240 -3.09 -11.67 12.53
N TYR A 241 -1.95 -11.47 13.17
CA TYR A 241 -0.87 -12.42 13.30
C TYR A 241 -0.08 -12.11 14.56
N THR A 242 0.62 -13.12 15.09
CA THR A 242 1.44 -12.94 16.29
C THR A 242 2.71 -12.15 15.99
N GLU A 243 3.22 -11.44 16.99
CA GLU A 243 4.47 -10.65 16.86
C GLU A 243 5.66 -11.49 16.36
N LYS A 244 5.72 -12.77 16.74
CA LYS A 244 6.78 -13.71 16.34
C LYS A 244 6.77 -14.06 14.85
N CYS A 245 5.66 -13.82 14.14
CA CYS A 245 5.48 -14.18 12.74
C CYS A 245 6.04 -13.14 11.77
N ILE A 246 6.46 -11.96 12.24
CA ILE A 246 7.08 -10.95 11.38
C ILE A 246 8.42 -11.51 10.89
N PRO A 247 8.64 -11.62 9.56
CA PRO A 247 9.95 -12.01 9.03
C PRO A 247 11.04 -11.06 9.53
N GLN A 248 12.13 -11.60 10.09
CA GLN A 248 13.32 -10.83 10.46
C GLN A 248 14.00 -10.22 9.23
#